data_AF-T1AM73-F1
#
_entry.id   AF-T1AM73-F1
#
_cell.length_a   1.000
_cell.length_b   1.000
_cell.length_c   1.000
_cell.angle_alpha   90.00
_cell.angle_beta   90.00
_cell.angle_gamma   90.00
#
_symmetry.space_group_name_H-M   'P 1'
#
loop_
_entity.id
_entity.type
_entity.pdbx_description
1 polymer ?
#
loop_
_entity_poly.entity_id
_entity_poly.type
_entity_poly.pdbx_seq_one_letter_code
_entity_poly.pdbx_strand_id
1 'polypeptide(L)'
;GGGSDLTADLLPDVPLRAQLVCREQAVLAGTSWFEACLRAFDSRMQCNWRLADGDVILANATVCVITGRSRALLSAERCAINFLQTLSGTATIT
;
A
#
# COMPACT_ATOMS: atom_id res chain seq x y z
N GLY A 1 -8.48 23.13 12.58
CA GLY A 1 -8.68 23.25 11.12
C GLY A 1 -7.41 22.85 10.44
N GLY A 2 -7.34 21.63 9.90
CA GLY A 2 -6.20 21.14 9.14
C GLY A 2 -6.66 20.87 7.73
N GLY A 3 -6.17 21.67 6.78
CA GLY A 3 -6.51 21.56 5.36
C GLY A 3 -6.26 20.15 4.87
N SER A 4 -7.34 19.43 4.61
CA SER A 4 -7.29 18.08 4.06
C SER A 4 -7.16 18.22 2.55
N ASP A 5 -5.94 18.07 2.06
CA ASP A 5 -5.60 17.49 0.74
C ASP A 5 -6.48 17.90 -0.46
N LEU A 6 -6.51 19.19 -0.79
CA LEU A 6 -7.09 19.70 -2.06
C LEU A 6 -6.22 19.37 -3.29
N THR A 7 -5.07 18.72 -3.13
CA THR A 7 -4.16 18.37 -4.24
C THR A 7 -4.63 17.15 -5.04
N ALA A 8 -5.49 16.28 -4.49
CA ALA A 8 -6.01 15.13 -5.23
C ALA A 8 -7.00 15.52 -6.35
N ASP A 9 -7.64 16.69 -6.26
CA ASP A 9 -8.66 17.11 -7.23
C ASP A 9 -8.07 17.81 -8.47
N LEU A 10 -6.83 18.30 -8.38
CA LEU A 10 -6.09 18.95 -9.47
C LEU A 10 -5.18 18.01 -10.27
N LEU A 11 -4.99 16.77 -9.80
CA LEU A 11 -4.15 15.80 -10.47
C LEU A 11 -4.94 15.10 -11.59
N PRO A 12 -4.41 15.02 -12.81
CA PRO A 12 -5.08 14.33 -13.89
C PRO A 12 -5.21 12.85 -13.54
N ASP A 13 -6.37 12.26 -13.83
CA ASP A 13 -6.72 10.87 -13.55
C ASP A 13 -6.01 9.91 -14.52
N VAL A 14 -4.69 9.89 -14.45
CA VAL A 14 -3.81 9.13 -15.35
C VAL A 14 -3.44 7.78 -14.76
N PRO A 15 -3.11 6.79 -15.60
CA PRO A 15 -2.50 5.56 -15.12
C PRO A 15 -1.20 5.86 -14.38
N LEU A 16 -1.08 5.35 -13.16
CA LEU A 16 0.08 5.52 -12.30
C LEU A 16 0.46 4.17 -11.68
N ARG A 17 1.76 4.05 -11.36
CA ARG A 17 2.34 2.90 -10.69
C ARG A 17 3.00 3.36 -9.40
N ALA A 18 2.65 2.72 -8.29
CA ALA A 18 3.23 2.92 -6.97
C ALA A 18 4.00 1.67 -6.52
N GLN A 19 5.00 1.86 -5.67
CA GLN A 19 5.77 0.78 -5.06
C GLN A 19 5.67 0.87 -3.55
N LEU A 20 5.32 -0.26 -2.91
CA LEU A 20 5.34 -0.38 -1.48
C LEU A 20 6.72 -0.89 -1.06
N VAL A 21 7.49 -0.07 -0.35
CA VAL A 21 8.82 -0.41 0.14
C VAL A 21 8.79 -0.42 1.67
N CYS A 22 9.22 -1.52 2.27
CA CYS A 22 9.38 -1.60 3.72
C CYS A 22 10.77 -1.11 4.09
N ARG A 23 10.88 -0.18 5.05
CA ARG A 23 12.18 0.40 5.46
C ARG A 23 12.90 -0.43 6.51
N GLU A 24 12.18 -1.33 7.16
CA GLU A 24 12.68 -2.17 8.24
C GLU A 24 12.38 -3.63 7.92
N GLN A 25 13.00 -4.54 8.68
CA GLN A 25 12.64 -5.95 8.56
C GLN A 25 11.24 -6.16 9.14
N ALA A 26 10.40 -6.89 8.41
CA ALA A 26 9.06 -7.23 8.87
C ALA A 26 8.60 -8.59 8.35
N VAL A 27 7.52 -9.13 8.92
CA VAL A 27 6.86 -10.32 8.36
C VAL A 27 5.64 -9.84 7.58
N LEU A 28 5.52 -10.24 6.32
CA LEU A 28 4.37 -9.90 5.49
C LEU A 28 3.13 -10.63 6.04
N ALA A 29 2.05 -9.90 6.31
CA ALA A 29 0.78 -10.48 6.74
C ALA A 29 -0.39 -9.60 6.29
N GLY A 30 -1.45 -10.22 5.76
CA GLY A 30 -2.69 -9.54 5.40
C GLY A 30 -2.73 -9.01 3.96
N THR A 31 -1.96 -9.61 3.04
CA THR A 31 -1.99 -9.27 1.60
C THR A 31 -3.42 -9.22 1.03
N SER A 32 -4.25 -10.20 1.36
CA SER A 32 -5.64 -10.29 0.89
C SER A 32 -6.52 -9.14 1.40
N TRP A 33 -6.31 -8.71 2.65
CA TRP A 33 -7.02 -7.56 3.21
C TRP A 33 -6.60 -6.27 2.51
N PHE A 34 -5.29 -6.09 2.30
CA PHE A 34 -4.77 -4.93 1.59
C PHE A 34 -5.34 -4.81 0.19
N GLU A 35 -5.37 -5.91 -0.58
CA GLU A 35 -6.00 -5.93 -1.89
C GLU A 35 -7.50 -5.62 -1.85
N ALA A 36 -8.22 -6.16 -0.87
CA ALA A 36 -9.65 -5.88 -0.73
C ALA A 36 -9.91 -4.39 -0.48
N CYS A 37 -9.08 -3.73 0.33
CA CYS A 37 -9.16 -2.30 0.52
C CYS A 37 -8.83 -1.51 -0.75
N LEU A 38 -7.80 -1.90 -1.51
CA LEU A 38 -7.50 -1.27 -2.80
C LEU A 38 -8.69 -1.39 -3.76
N ARG A 39 -9.27 -2.59 -3.88
CA ARG A 39 -10.45 -2.84 -4.71
C ARG A 39 -11.70 -2.08 -4.26
N ALA A 40 -11.80 -1.71 -2.98
CA ALA A 40 -12.89 -0.88 -2.47
C ALA A 40 -12.79 0.58 -2.97
N PHE A 41 -11.59 1.09 -3.25
CA PHE A 41 -11.40 2.41 -3.87
C PHE A 41 -11.58 2.36 -5.38
N ASP A 42 -10.95 1.39 -6.06
CA ASP A 42 -11.09 1.19 -7.50
C ASP A 42 -10.88 -0.30 -7.84
N SER A 43 -11.91 -0.92 -8.42
CA SER A 43 -11.89 -2.34 -8.81
C SER A 43 -10.87 -2.66 -9.91
N ARG A 44 -10.33 -1.65 -10.59
CA ARG A 44 -9.30 -1.80 -11.64
C ARG A 44 -7.88 -1.77 -11.09
N MET A 45 -7.70 -1.50 -9.80
CA MET A 45 -6.39 -1.57 -9.17
C MET A 45 -5.85 -3.00 -9.17
N GLN A 46 -4.58 -3.13 -9.54
CA GLN A 46 -3.87 -4.40 -9.48
C GLN A 46 -2.69 -4.26 -8.52
N CYS A 47 -2.54 -5.26 -7.65
CA CYS A 47 -1.40 -5.40 -6.77
C CYS A 47 -0.54 -6.58 -7.25
N ASN A 48 0.72 -6.33 -7.57
CA ASN A 48 1.69 -7.35 -7.92
C ASN A 48 2.64 -7.55 -6.74
N TRP A 49 2.35 -8.59 -5.96
CA TRP A 49 3.14 -8.97 -4.79
C TRP A 49 4.45 -9.64 -5.18
N ARG A 50 5.52 -9.33 -4.46
CA ARG A 50 6.84 -9.97 -4.61
C ARG A 50 7.10 -11.05 -3.58
N LEU A 51 6.30 -11.07 -2.52
CA LEU A 51 6.42 -11.92 -1.33
C LEU A 51 5.02 -12.44 -0.99
N ALA A 52 4.94 -13.57 -0.29
CA ALA A 52 3.70 -14.15 0.20
C ALA A 52 3.46 -13.83 1.68
N ASP A 53 2.22 -13.94 2.16
CA ASP A 53 1.92 -13.83 3.59
C ASP A 53 2.72 -14.90 4.38
N GLY A 54 3.40 -14.46 5.43
CA GLY A 54 4.34 -15.25 6.24
C GLY A 54 5.82 -15.05 5.85
N ASP A 55 6.11 -14.47 4.68
CA ASP A 55 7.48 -14.23 4.26
C ASP A 55 8.13 -13.07 5.05
N VAL A 56 9.44 -13.20 5.27
CA VAL A 56 10.26 -12.12 5.85
C VAL A 56 10.58 -11.09 4.77
N ILE A 57 10.11 -9.87 4.99
CA ILE A 57 10.48 -8.68 4.25
C ILE A 57 11.80 -8.14 4.82
N LEU A 58 12.80 -7.96 3.96
CA LEU A 58 14.05 -7.32 4.35
C LEU A 58 13.93 -5.79 4.32
N ALA A 59 14.73 -5.11 5.12
CA ALA A 59 14.81 -3.65 5.09
C ALA A 59 15.13 -3.13 3.67
N ASN A 60 14.41 -2.10 3.24
CA ASN A 60 14.42 -1.50 1.90
C ASN A 60 13.95 -2.43 0.77
N ALA A 61 13.33 -3.58 1.08
CA ALA A 61 12.76 -4.45 0.06
C ALA A 61 11.42 -3.89 -0.46
N THR A 62 11.18 -4.07 -1.77
CA THR A 62 9.89 -3.80 -2.38
C THR A 62 8.94 -4.96 -2.09
N VAL A 63 7.88 -4.69 -1.34
CA VAL A 63 6.85 -5.66 -0.94
C VAL A 63 5.93 -5.97 -2.13
N CYS A 64 5.39 -4.92 -2.74
CA CYS A 64 4.49 -5.03 -3.88
C CYS A 64 4.51 -3.79 -4.77
N VAL A 65 3.95 -3.95 -5.96
CA VAL A 65 3.76 -2.89 -6.93
C VAL A 65 2.28 -2.74 -7.18
N ILE A 66 1.76 -1.53 -7.02
CA ILE A 66 0.33 -1.23 -7.23
C ILE A 66 0.21 -0.43 -8.53
N THR A 67 -0.68 -0.85 -9.42
CA THR A 67 -1.01 -0.11 -10.64
C THR A 67 -2.48 0.24 -10.64
N GLY A 68 -2.78 1.49 -10.97
CA GLY A 68 -4.15 2.00 -10.97
C GLY A 68 -4.18 3.43 -11.45
N ARG A 69 -5.27 4.13 -11.19
CA ARG A 69 -5.37 5.55 -11.50
C ARG A 69 -4.79 6.40 -10.37
N SER A 70 -4.19 7.53 -10.71
CA SER A 70 -3.55 8.46 -9.77
C SER A 70 -4.45 8.82 -8.59
N ARG A 71 -5.72 9.18 -8.84
CA ARG A 71 -6.70 9.56 -7.80
C ARG A 71 -6.99 8.42 -6.84
N ALA A 72 -7.17 7.20 -7.35
CA ALA A 72 -7.42 6.02 -6.53
C ALA A 72 -6.19 5.64 -5.69
N LEU A 73 -4.99 5.72 -6.28
CA LEU A 73 -3.73 5.43 -5.59
C LEU A 73 -3.47 6.39 -4.43
N LEU A 74 -3.72 7.68 -4.63
CA LEU A 74 -3.62 8.69 -3.56
C LEU A 74 -4.66 8.46 -2.47
N SER A 75 -5.90 8.11 -2.85
CA SER A 75 -6.95 7.78 -1.88
C SER A 75 -6.61 6.55 -1.02
N ALA A 76 -5.87 5.60 -1.60
CA ALA A 76 -5.41 4.38 -0.92
C ALA A 76 -4.19 4.58 0.00
N GLU A 77 -3.58 5.77 0.05
CA GLU A 77 -2.38 6.04 0.85
C GLU A 77 -2.55 5.62 2.32
N ARG A 78 -3.66 6.02 2.94
CA ARG A 78 -3.95 5.66 4.35
C ARG A 78 -4.05 4.15 4.55
N CYS A 79 -4.57 3.43 3.56
CA CYS A 79 -4.63 1.98 3.62
C CYS A 79 -3.24 1.35 3.57
N ALA A 80 -2.35 1.87 2.71
CA ALA A 80 -0.95 1.44 2.65
C ALA A 80 -0.19 1.74 3.94
N ILE A 81 -0.42 2.91 4.55
CA ILE A 81 0.18 3.27 5.84
C ILE A 81 -0.31 2.34 6.96
N ASN A 82 -1.62 2.12 7.07
CA ASN A 82 -2.19 1.22 8.09
C ASN A 82 -1.70 -0.22 7.92
N PHE A 83 -1.55 -0.67 6.66
CA PHE A 83 -0.98 -1.96 6.35
C PHE A 83 0.47 -2.07 6.85
N LEU A 84 1.34 -1.12 6.46
CA LEU A 84 2.73 -1.09 6.93
C LEU A 84 2.83 -1.03 8.46
N GLN A 85 1.97 -0.26 9.13
CA GLN A 85 1.93 -0.20 10.60
C GLN A 85 1.58 -1.55 11.22
N THR A 86 0.66 -2.30 10.60
CA THR A 86 0.29 -3.65 11.04
C THR A 86 1.48 -4.63 10.85
N LEU A 87 2.21 -4.51 9.74
CA LEU A 87 3.42 -5.29 9.49
C LEU A 87 4.53 -4.97 10.52
N SER A 88 4.78 -3.69 10.81
CA SER A 88 5.75 -3.28 11.83
C SER A 88 5.37 -3.76 13.24
N GLY A 89 4.08 -3.76 13.57
CA GLY A 89 3.57 -4.28 14.84
C GLY A 89 3.77 -5.78 15.01
N THR A 90 3.60 -6.56 13.93
CA THR A 90 3.85 -8.01 13.94
C THR A 90 5.34 -8.36 13.92
N ALA A 91 6.17 -7.54 13.27
CA ALA A 91 7.63 -7.71 13.23
C ALA A 91 8.32 -7.56 14.59
N THR A 92 7.79 -6.71 15.47
CA THR A 92 8.45 -6.34 16.73
C THR A 92 8.20 -7.33 17.87
N ILE A 93 7.30 -8.32 17.70
CA ILE A 93 6.80 -9.16 18.79
C ILE A 93 7.36 -10.61 18.81
N THR A 94 8.29 -10.99 17.93
CA THR A 94 8.89 -12.35 17.95
C THR A 94 10.36 -12.35 18.34
#